data_AF-A0A968BQT1-F1
#
_entry.id   AF-A0A968BQT1-F1
#
_cell.length_a   1.000
_cell.length_b   1.000
_cell.length_c   1.000
_cell.angle_alpha   90.00
_cell.angle_beta   90.00
_cell.angle_gamma   90.00
#
_symmetry.space_group_name_H-M   'P 1'
#
loop_
_entity.id
_entity.type
_entity.pdbx_description
1 polymer ?
#
loop_
_entity_poly.entity_id
_entity_poly.type
_entity_poly.pdbx_seq_one_letter_code
_entity_poly.pdbx_strand_id
1 'polypeptide(L)'
;MARRGADQLDEVDEIQINFAAFRCPAPAPGLLITLLWEFHPQTEERLYYRDGEFHWVGPFEGAKMVNFPGPIGEQEVYYIPHPETRTMPQSLGAKAVSVHGCFPPHAMRLT
;
A
#
# COMPACT_ATOMS: atom_id res chain seq x y z
N MET A 1 -10.20 -1.19 -10.86
CA MET A 1 -9.12 -0.66 -11.73
C MET A 1 -8.22 -1.77 -12.23
N ALA A 2 -7.57 -2.53 -11.35
CA ALA A 2 -6.62 -3.60 -11.72
C ALA A 2 -7.16 -4.59 -12.76
N ARG A 3 -8.38 -5.12 -12.58
CA ARG A 3 -8.98 -6.07 -13.55
C ARG A 3 -9.05 -5.53 -14.98
N ARG A 4 -9.55 -4.30 -15.16
CA ARG A 4 -9.66 -3.66 -16.48
C ARG A 4 -8.29 -3.45 -17.13
N GLY A 5 -7.24 -3.21 -16.33
CA GLY A 5 -5.87 -3.13 -16.82
C GLY A 5 -5.35 -4.49 -17.26
N ALA A 6 -5.53 -5.52 -16.43
CA ALA A 6 -5.15 -6.89 -16.73
C ALA A 6 -5.82 -7.41 -18.02
N ASP A 7 -7.11 -7.11 -18.23
CA ASP A 7 -7.84 -7.50 -19.46
C ASP A 7 -7.29 -6.85 -20.75
N GLN A 8 -6.33 -5.90 -20.66
CA GLN A 8 -5.68 -5.23 -21.80
C GLN A 8 -4.23 -5.65 -22.00
N LEU A 9 -3.73 -6.59 -21.19
CA LEU A 9 -2.36 -7.08 -21.23
C LEU A 9 -2.37 -8.58 -21.52
N ASP A 10 -1.31 -9.07 -22.16
CA ASP A 10 -1.13 -10.52 -22.35
C ASP A 10 -0.74 -11.20 -21.02
N GLU A 11 0.10 -10.54 -20.22
CA GLU A 11 0.54 -10.97 -18.90
C GLU A 11 0.59 -9.78 -17.92
N VAL A 12 0.42 -10.06 -16.63
CA VAL A 12 0.58 -9.08 -15.55
C VAL A 12 1.79 -9.44 -14.72
N ASP A 13 2.91 -8.76 -14.94
CA ASP A 13 4.11 -8.95 -14.11
C ASP A 13 3.91 -8.37 -12.71
N GLU A 14 3.38 -7.14 -12.62
CA GLU A 14 3.29 -6.45 -11.34
C GLU A 14 2.04 -5.58 -11.24
N ILE A 15 1.44 -5.58 -10.04
CA ILE A 15 0.42 -4.62 -9.63
C ILE A 15 0.96 -3.85 -8.42
N GLN A 16 1.18 -2.54 -8.61
CA GLN A 16 1.52 -1.63 -7.52
C GLN A 16 0.35 -0.69 -7.22
N ILE A 17 -0.22 -0.83 -6.03
CA ILE A 17 -1.22 0.12 -5.51
C ILE A 17 -0.48 1.09 -4.60
N ASN A 18 -0.56 2.38 -4.90
CA ASN A 18 0.07 3.42 -4.10
C ASN A 18 -0.99 4.47 -3.75
N PHE A 19 -1.05 4.87 -2.49
CA PHE A 19 -1.86 6.01 -2.08
C PHE A 19 -1.09 6.95 -1.16
N ALA A 20 -1.52 8.20 -1.13
CA ALA A 20 -0.97 9.21 -0.26
C ALA A 20 -2.10 9.99 0.40
N ALA A 21 -2.30 9.76 1.70
CA ALA A 21 -3.11 10.66 2.52
C ALA A 21 -2.27 11.90 2.85
N PHE A 22 -1.93 12.71 1.84
CA PHE A 22 -0.95 13.79 1.93
C PHE A 22 -1.42 15.03 2.72
N ARG A 23 -2.69 15.07 3.12
CA ARG A 23 -3.26 16.13 3.97
C ARG A 23 -3.47 15.61 5.39
N CYS A 24 -3.53 16.52 6.35
CA CYS A 24 -3.83 16.18 7.73
C CYS A 24 -5.11 15.32 7.81
N PRO A 25 -5.07 14.15 8.47
CA PRO A 25 -6.25 13.33 8.67
C PRO A 25 -7.36 14.13 9.36
N ALA A 26 -8.60 14.00 8.89
CA ALA A 26 -9.72 14.59 9.60
C ALA A 26 -9.84 13.96 11.00
N PRO A 27 -10.27 14.71 12.03
CA PRO A 27 -10.42 14.20 13.40
C PRO A 27 -11.65 13.28 13.51
N ALA A 28 -11.56 12.10 12.90
CA ALA A 28 -12.62 11.11 12.84
C ALA A 28 -12.10 9.77 13.41
N PRO A 29 -12.87 9.08 14.26
CA PRO A 29 -12.45 7.81 14.85
C PRO A 29 -11.99 6.78 13.83
N GLY A 30 -12.69 6.68 12.68
CA GLY A 30 -12.32 5.74 11.62
C GLY A 30 -10.92 6.00 11.05
N LEU A 31 -10.55 7.26 10.81
CA LEU A 31 -9.23 7.60 10.27
C LEU A 31 -8.12 7.35 11.29
N LEU A 32 -8.38 7.60 12.58
CA LEU A 32 -7.43 7.27 13.64
C LEU A 32 -7.20 5.75 13.70
N ILE A 33 -8.26 4.95 13.64
CA ILE A 33 -8.17 3.49 13.65
C ILE A 33 -7.38 3.00 12.44
N THR A 34 -7.65 3.53 11.24
CA THR A 34 -6.92 3.18 10.02
C THR A 34 -5.44 3.53 10.13
N LEU A 35 -5.10 4.75 10.55
CA LEU A 35 -3.70 5.17 10.70
C LEU A 35 -2.94 4.29 11.69
N LEU A 36 -3.56 3.97 12.83
CA LEU A 36 -2.97 3.07 13.82
C LEU A 36 -2.79 1.67 13.22
N TRP A 37 -3.84 1.08 12.65
CA TRP A 37 -3.79 -0.26 12.07
C TRP A 37 -2.72 -0.40 10.98
N GLU A 38 -2.60 0.58 10.08
CA GLU A 38 -1.65 0.52 8.96
C GLU A 38 -0.19 0.43 9.44
N PHE A 39 0.14 1.10 10.55
CA PHE A 39 1.51 1.23 11.06
C PHE A 39 1.74 0.57 12.43
N HIS A 40 0.74 -0.13 12.98
CA HIS A 40 0.90 -0.81 14.26
C HIS A 40 1.92 -1.97 14.10
N PRO A 41 2.89 -2.12 15.03
CA PRO A 41 3.89 -3.18 14.94
C PRO A 41 3.32 -4.60 15.02
N GLN A 42 2.14 -4.76 15.64
CA GLN A 42 1.48 -6.06 15.81
C GLN A 42 0.48 -6.39 14.69
N THR A 43 0.38 -5.57 13.63
CA THR A 43 -0.49 -5.88 12.49
C THR A 43 0.13 -6.99 11.63
N GLU A 44 -0.50 -8.17 11.61
CA GLU A 44 0.00 -9.36 10.91
C GLU A 44 -0.47 -9.43 9.45
N GLU A 45 -1.35 -8.53 9.02
CA GLU A 45 -1.89 -8.48 7.67
C GLU A 45 -1.00 -7.72 6.68
N ARG A 46 0.09 -7.09 7.16
CA ARG A 46 1.02 -6.32 6.33
C ARG A 46 1.92 -7.27 5.55
N LEU A 47 1.58 -7.48 4.29
CA LEU A 47 2.33 -8.34 3.39
C LEU A 47 2.26 -7.87 1.94
N TYR A 48 3.25 -8.29 1.15
CA TYR A 48 3.20 -8.25 -0.31
C TYR A 48 3.30 -9.66 -0.89
N TYR A 49 2.90 -9.82 -2.14
CA TYR A 49 3.06 -11.08 -2.88
C TYR A 49 4.12 -10.93 -3.95
N ARG A 50 4.96 -11.96 -4.11
CA ARG A 50 5.95 -12.01 -5.18
C ARG A 50 6.32 -13.46 -5.50
N ASP A 51 6.37 -13.78 -6.79
CA ASP A 51 6.96 -15.01 -7.34
C ASP A 51 6.45 -16.31 -6.67
N GLY A 52 5.17 -16.37 -6.33
CA GLY A 52 4.56 -17.54 -5.67
C GLY A 52 4.39 -17.43 -4.16
N GLU A 53 5.03 -16.45 -3.52
CA GLU A 53 5.15 -16.38 -2.06
C GLU A 53 4.52 -15.10 -1.49
N PHE A 54 4.04 -15.21 -0.24
CA PHE A 54 3.63 -14.06 0.56
C PHE A 54 4.79 -13.67 1.49
N HIS A 55 5.08 -12.38 1.56
CA HIS A 55 6.16 -11.83 2.38
C HIS A 55 5.58 -10.85 3.39
N TRP A 56 5.71 -11.17 4.68
CA TRP A 56 5.29 -10.31 5.78
C TRP A 56 6.37 -9.32 6.13
N VAL A 57 5.96 -8.09 6.45
CA VAL A 57 6.89 -6.98 6.70
C VAL A 57 6.46 -6.15 7.90
N GLY A 58 7.44 -5.57 8.58
CA GLY A 58 7.23 -4.64 9.68
C GLY A 58 6.66 -3.28 9.23
N PRO A 59 6.26 -2.44 10.19
CA PRO A 59 5.85 -1.07 9.89
C PRO A 59 7.04 -0.28 9.35
N PHE A 60 6.77 0.65 8.42
CA PHE A 60 7.79 1.50 7.77
C PHE A 60 8.85 0.74 6.95
N GLU A 61 8.62 -0.52 6.62
CA GLU A 61 9.44 -1.25 5.65
C GLU A 61 9.00 -0.99 4.21
N GLY A 62 9.91 -1.22 3.26
CA GLY A 62 9.63 -1.04 1.82
C GLY A 62 9.49 0.41 1.39
N ALA A 63 10.20 1.33 2.06
CA ALA A 63 10.20 2.74 1.71
C ALA A 63 10.52 2.95 0.22
N LYS A 64 9.66 3.68 -0.48
CA LYS A 64 9.92 4.11 -1.86
C LYS A 64 9.33 5.48 -2.13
N MET A 65 9.97 6.22 -3.02
CA MET A 65 9.45 7.49 -3.52
C MET A 65 8.48 7.25 -4.66
N VAL A 66 7.27 7.80 -4.55
CA VAL A 66 6.25 7.78 -5.61
C VAL A 66 5.88 9.20 -5.97
N ASN A 67 5.97 9.53 -7.25
CA ASN A 67 5.50 10.80 -7.79
C ASN A 67 4.00 10.71 -8.08
N PHE A 68 3.17 11.33 -7.22
CA PHE A 68 1.74 11.43 -7.44
C PHE A 68 1.41 12.67 -8.29
N PRO A 69 0.56 12.55 -9.32
CA PRO A 69 0.28 13.65 -10.23
C PRO A 69 -0.41 14.83 -9.52
N GLY A 70 -0.18 16.03 -10.03
CA GLY A 70 -0.83 17.25 -9.55
C GLY A 70 -0.30 17.73 -8.19
N PRO A 71 -1.17 18.26 -7.31
CA PRO A 71 -0.72 18.96 -6.10
C PRO A 71 -0.19 18.04 -4.98
N ILE A 72 -0.22 16.72 -5.17
CA ILE A 72 0.28 15.74 -4.20
C ILE A 72 1.81 15.67 -4.26
N GLY A 73 2.37 15.63 -5.48
CA GLY A 73 3.81 15.57 -5.70
C GLY A 73 4.46 14.28 -5.21
N GLU A 74 5.77 14.34 -4.97
CA GLU A 74 6.55 13.21 -4.49
C GLU A 74 6.24 12.90 -3.02
N GLN A 75 5.97 11.63 -2.75
CA GLN A 75 5.70 11.13 -1.41
C GLN A 75 6.54 9.86 -1.16
N GLU A 76 7.09 9.76 0.05
CA GLU A 76 7.67 8.51 0.55
C GLU A 76 6.53 7.62 1.07
N VAL A 77 6.43 6.40 0.55
CA VAL A 77 5.39 5.43 0.89
C VAL A 77 6.00 4.13 1.40
N TYR A 78 5.26 3.40 2.23
CA TYR A 78 5.69 2.16 2.88
C TYR A 78 4.65 1.05 2.68
N TYR A 79 5.03 -0.22 2.87
CA TYR A 79 4.05 -1.31 2.85
C TYR A 79 2.99 -1.14 3.94
N ILE A 80 1.75 -1.49 3.60
CA ILE A 80 0.59 -1.37 4.49
C ILE A 80 -0.34 -2.59 4.35
N PRO A 81 -1.05 -2.96 5.43
CA PRO A 81 -1.92 -4.13 5.46
C PRO A 81 -3.15 -3.92 4.57
N HIS A 82 -3.25 -4.62 3.45
CA HIS A 82 -4.39 -4.48 2.54
C HIS A 82 -4.76 -5.83 1.91
N PRO A 83 -6.05 -6.20 1.87
CA PRO A 83 -6.49 -7.52 1.42
C PRO A 83 -6.26 -7.78 -0.09
N GLU A 84 -6.05 -6.73 -0.89
CA GLU A 84 -5.78 -6.83 -2.31
C GLU A 84 -4.53 -7.68 -2.61
N THR A 85 -3.48 -7.58 -1.77
CA THR A 85 -2.23 -8.35 -1.94
C THR A 85 -2.43 -9.85 -1.81
N ARG A 86 -3.50 -10.29 -1.12
CA ARG A 86 -3.84 -11.71 -0.94
C ARG A 86 -4.64 -12.28 -2.10
N THR A 87 -5.43 -11.44 -2.78
CA THR A 87 -6.47 -11.90 -3.72
C THR A 87 -6.11 -11.62 -5.19
N MET A 88 -5.44 -10.51 -5.47
CA MET A 88 -5.05 -10.15 -6.84
C MET A 88 -4.03 -11.09 -7.50
N PRO A 89 -3.06 -11.71 -6.79
CA PRO A 89 -2.16 -12.67 -7.42
C PRO A 89 -2.91 -13.81 -8.14
N GLN A 90 -3.90 -14.38 -7.45
CA GLN A 90 -4.69 -15.49 -7.98
C GLN A 90 -5.74 -15.01 -8.99
N SER A 91 -6.47 -13.95 -8.65
CA SER A 91 -7.61 -13.50 -9.49
C SER A 91 -7.20 -12.79 -10.78
N LEU A 92 -5.96 -12.27 -10.85
CA LEU A 92 -5.42 -11.53 -12.00
C LEU A 92 -4.15 -12.16 -12.59
N GLY A 93 -3.66 -13.27 -12.04
CA GLY A 93 -2.44 -13.94 -12.52
C GLY A 93 -1.16 -13.09 -12.36
N ALA A 94 -1.15 -12.16 -11.40
CA ALA A 94 -0.03 -11.23 -11.22
C ALA A 94 1.16 -11.91 -10.54
N LYS A 95 2.38 -11.74 -11.09
CA LYS A 95 3.62 -12.31 -10.51
C LYS A 95 4.03 -11.57 -9.23
N ALA A 96 3.72 -10.29 -9.11
CA ALA A 96 3.92 -9.49 -7.90
C ALA A 96 2.75 -8.55 -7.63
N VAL A 97 2.38 -8.39 -6.36
CA VAL A 97 1.35 -7.45 -5.91
C VAL A 97 1.78 -6.77 -4.62
N SER A 98 1.78 -5.44 -4.61
CA SER A 98 2.08 -4.65 -3.43
C SER A 98 1.11 -3.49 -3.23
N VAL A 99 0.92 -3.13 -1.97
CA VAL A 99 0.19 -1.92 -1.57
C VAL A 99 1.11 -1.09 -0.70
N HIS A 100 1.30 0.16 -1.09
CA HIS A 100 2.05 1.14 -0.31
C HIS A 100 1.21 2.37 0.00
N GLY A 101 1.40 2.94 1.18
CA GLY A 101 0.70 4.12 1.63
C GLY A 101 1.57 5.06 2.43
N CYS A 102 1.11 6.30 2.58
CA CYS A 102 1.63 7.25 3.55
C CYS A 102 0.54 8.16 4.09
N PHE A 103 0.82 8.72 5.27
CA PHE A 103 0.15 9.89 5.86
C PHE A 103 1.13 11.07 5.86
N PRO A 104 0.71 12.29 6.25
CA PRO A 104 1.65 13.40 6.34
C PRO A 104 2.75 13.07 7.35
N PRO A 105 4.01 13.50 7.13
CA PRO A 105 5.13 13.10 7.98
C PRO A 105 4.92 13.37 9.49
N HIS A 106 4.23 14.45 9.85
CA HIS A 106 3.93 14.77 11.24
C HIS A 106 2.92 13.82 11.91
N ALA A 107 2.10 13.11 11.13
CA ALA A 107 1.17 12.10 11.64
C ALA A 107 1.85 10.71 11.78
N MET A 108 2.94 10.48 11.04
CA MET A 108 3.69 9.21 11.09
C MET A 108 4.87 9.25 12.07
N ARG A 109 5.37 10.43 12.42
CA ARG A 109 6.50 10.63 13.34
C ARG A 109 5.97 10.93 14.75
N LEU A 110 5.85 9.92 15.59
CA LEU A 110 5.48 10.04 17.02
C LEU A 110 6.72 10.17 17.94
N THR A 111 7.75 10.90 17.51
CA THR A 111 8.96 11.18 18.31
C THR A 111 8.83 12.47 19.09
#